data_AF-A0AAE1L1I8-F1
#
_entry.id   AF-A0AAE1L1I8-F1
#
_cell.length_a   1.000
_cell.length_b   1.000
_cell.length_c   1.000
_cell.angle_alpha   90.00
_cell.angle_beta   90.00
_cell.angle_gamma   90.00
#
_symmetry.space_group_name_H-M   'P 1'
#
loop_
_entity.id
_entity.type
_entity.pdbx_description
1 polymer ?
#
loop_
_entity_poly.entity_id
_entity_poly.type
_entity_poly.pdbx_seq_one_letter_code
_entity_poly.pdbx_strand_id
1 'polypeptide(L)'
;MVDCTDECIQCLVPVRARQEGLQCDMCWKWQHRKCSTGISGADYWTAVISGISIDWNCNTCTYTDEPTSHPVDDPATPAMEHEPHIPPVEQESSIDDPPDLPMELEESLDDPAIHNNELQPESEITFQLFEKGTQRGRDKLLDSHGYTYNKKMQRSNVTYWQCTVRPKRNPCKALVTQRNGKFVKNNVLHNHSPSTGSDIATKVTLQVKKLAAQDLFKPTSATVDDVLLKEMGNAPCPSLPKPEHLARIAYRQRQILRPTEPKNLKFELFELFFNKSRIDSLSVSESYMYVAVFK
;
A
#
# COMPACT_ATOMS: atom_id res chain seq x y z
N MET A 1 -7.26 -11.73 31.89
CA MET A 1 -7.63 -12.48 30.66
C MET A 1 -8.38 -11.51 29.79
N VAL A 2 -7.97 -11.30 28.53
CA VAL A 2 -8.72 -10.47 27.58
C VAL A 2 -9.53 -11.43 26.73
N ASP A 3 -10.85 -11.38 26.85
CA ASP A 3 -11.75 -12.19 26.02
C ASP A 3 -11.81 -11.55 24.63
N CYS A 4 -10.96 -12.04 23.72
CA CYS A 4 -10.90 -11.57 22.35
C CYS A 4 -11.91 -12.37 21.53
N THR A 5 -13.19 -12.02 21.66
CA THR A 5 -14.26 -12.64 20.90
C THR A 5 -14.07 -12.35 19.41
N ASP A 6 -13.91 -13.40 18.60
CA ASP A 6 -13.80 -13.34 17.13
C ASP A 6 -15.17 -12.99 16.50
N GLU A 7 -15.72 -11.83 16.82
CA GLU A 7 -17.05 -11.39 16.39
C GLU A 7 -17.08 -10.92 14.94
N CYS A 8 -18.19 -11.26 14.26
CA CYS A 8 -18.47 -10.79 12.92
C CYS A 8 -18.81 -9.30 12.94
N ILE A 9 -17.98 -8.47 12.33
CA ILE A 9 -18.10 -6.99 12.29
C ILE A 9 -19.39 -6.43 11.68
N GLN A 10 -20.29 -7.26 11.15
CA GLN A 10 -21.58 -6.82 10.62
C GLN A 10 -22.80 -7.32 11.42
N CYS A 11 -22.73 -8.49 12.05
CA CYS A 11 -23.85 -9.03 12.84
C CYS A 11 -23.55 -9.21 14.33
N LEU A 12 -22.31 -8.94 14.76
CA LEU A 12 -21.81 -9.05 16.14
C LEU A 12 -21.97 -10.46 16.77
N VAL A 13 -22.22 -11.48 15.94
CA VAL A 13 -22.22 -12.89 16.35
C VAL A 13 -20.80 -13.46 16.21
N PRO A 14 -20.30 -14.23 17.19
CA PRO A 14 -19.00 -14.91 17.09
C PRO A 14 -18.85 -15.78 15.84
N VAL A 15 -17.72 -15.64 15.14
CA VAL A 15 -17.30 -16.43 13.98
C VAL A 15 -16.61 -17.69 14.49
N ARG A 16 -17.34 -18.79 14.53
CA ARG A 16 -16.84 -20.08 15.03
C ARG A 16 -16.04 -20.80 13.94
N ALA A 17 -15.01 -21.56 14.31
CA ALA A 17 -14.13 -22.32 13.39
C ALA A 17 -14.83 -23.34 12.45
N ARG A 18 -16.14 -23.61 12.63
CA ARG A 18 -16.97 -24.44 11.73
C ARG A 18 -17.86 -23.61 10.77
N GLN A 19 -17.71 -22.29 10.74
CA GLN A 19 -18.47 -21.38 9.88
C GLN A 19 -17.58 -20.85 8.75
N GLU A 20 -18.21 -20.44 7.63
CA GLU A 20 -17.52 -19.75 6.53
C GLU A 20 -17.12 -18.34 6.99
N GLY A 21 -15.90 -18.17 7.48
CA GLY A 21 -15.37 -16.92 8.05
C GLY A 21 -14.22 -16.33 7.24
N LEU A 22 -14.18 -15.00 7.12
CA LEU A 22 -13.10 -14.25 6.47
C LEU A 22 -12.53 -13.22 7.46
N GLN A 23 -11.20 -13.11 7.52
CA GLN A 23 -10.50 -12.09 8.30
C GLN A 23 -10.14 -10.92 7.39
N CYS A 24 -10.37 -9.69 7.84
CA CYS A 24 -9.99 -8.49 7.08
C CYS A 24 -8.47 -8.25 7.15
N ASP A 25 -7.80 -8.17 5.99
CA ASP A 25 -6.35 -7.93 5.92
C ASP A 25 -5.86 -6.60 6.51
N MET A 26 -6.77 -5.65 6.81
CA MET A 26 -6.42 -4.33 7.34
C MET A 26 -6.73 -4.18 8.84
N CYS A 27 -7.95 -4.48 9.28
CA CYS A 27 -8.35 -4.36 10.70
C CYS A 27 -8.32 -5.67 11.49
N TRP A 28 -8.01 -6.81 10.86
CA TRP A 28 -7.82 -8.12 11.49
C TRP A 28 -9.04 -8.72 12.21
N LYS A 29 -10.18 -8.01 12.18
CA LYS A 29 -11.48 -8.52 12.63
C LYS A 29 -12.09 -9.48 11.61
N TRP A 30 -12.98 -10.35 12.08
CA TRP A 30 -13.67 -11.34 11.26
C TRP A 30 -15.01 -10.85 10.69
N GLN A 31 -15.46 -11.47 9.61
CA GLN A 31 -16.81 -11.34 9.07
C GLN A 31 -17.23 -12.73 8.53
N HIS A 32 -18.45 -13.18 8.82
CA HIS A 32 -18.99 -14.37 8.14
C HIS A 32 -19.11 -14.07 6.65
N ARG A 33 -18.70 -15.00 5.78
CA ARG A 33 -18.78 -14.85 4.31
C ARG A 33 -20.16 -14.38 3.84
N LYS A 34 -21.22 -14.93 4.44
CA LYS A 34 -22.63 -14.61 4.15
C LYS A 34 -23.06 -13.20 4.57
N CYS A 35 -22.33 -12.55 5.48
CA CYS A 35 -22.55 -11.17 5.87
C CYS A 35 -21.79 -10.24 4.90
N SER A 36 -22.39 -9.90 3.77
CA SER A 36 -21.98 -8.83 2.82
C SER A 36 -20.50 -8.78 2.39
N THR A 37 -19.76 -9.89 2.45
CA THR A 37 -18.33 -9.90 2.06
C THR A 37 -18.11 -9.83 0.54
N GLY A 38 -19.13 -10.16 -0.25
CA GLY A 38 -19.06 -10.28 -1.72
C GLY A 38 -18.49 -11.61 -2.23
N ILE A 39 -17.93 -12.45 -1.35
CA ILE A 39 -17.27 -13.70 -1.73
C ILE A 39 -18.29 -14.84 -1.89
N SER A 40 -18.30 -15.53 -3.04
CA SER A 40 -19.21 -16.64 -3.27
C SER A 40 -18.83 -17.89 -2.47
N GLY A 41 -19.75 -18.85 -2.38
CA GLY A 41 -19.42 -20.15 -1.77
C GLY A 41 -18.33 -20.88 -2.55
N ALA A 42 -18.42 -20.87 -3.89
CA ALA A 42 -17.46 -21.55 -4.75
C ALA A 42 -16.04 -20.98 -4.57
N ASP A 43 -15.88 -19.65 -4.51
CA ASP A 43 -14.57 -19.01 -4.28
C ASP A 43 -13.99 -19.40 -2.92
N TYR A 44 -14.82 -19.38 -1.87
CA TYR A 44 -14.43 -19.75 -0.51
C TYR A 44 -13.96 -21.21 -0.43
N TRP A 45 -14.76 -22.16 -0.93
CA TRP A 45 -14.39 -23.57 -0.91
C TRP A 45 -13.19 -23.87 -1.82
N THR A 46 -13.06 -23.21 -2.98
CA THR A 46 -11.88 -23.32 -3.84
C THR A 46 -10.60 -22.88 -3.12
N ALA A 47 -10.65 -21.74 -2.42
CA ALA A 47 -9.52 -21.22 -1.65
C ALA A 47 -9.14 -22.16 -0.50
N VAL A 48 -10.12 -22.60 0.31
CA VAL A 48 -9.90 -23.53 1.43
C VAL A 48 -9.32 -24.87 0.95
N ILE A 49 -9.87 -25.47 -0.12
CA ILE A 49 -9.40 -26.75 -0.68
C ILE A 49 -7.98 -26.63 -1.27
N SER A 50 -7.66 -25.47 -1.88
CA SER A 50 -6.35 -25.22 -2.49
C SER A 50 -5.27 -24.76 -1.50
N GLY A 51 -5.63 -24.46 -0.24
CA GLY A 51 -4.73 -23.85 0.73
C GLY A 51 -4.36 -22.39 0.40
N ILE A 52 -5.16 -21.71 -0.42
CA ILE A 52 -4.92 -20.33 -0.89
C ILE A 52 -5.70 -19.34 -0.01
N SER A 53 -5.08 -18.22 0.36
CA SER A 53 -5.75 -17.14 1.08
C SER A 53 -6.62 -16.28 0.16
N ILE A 54 -7.84 -15.95 0.60
CA ILE A 54 -8.65 -14.93 -0.08
C ILE A 54 -8.22 -13.55 0.44
N ASP A 55 -7.52 -12.79 -0.40
CA ASP A 55 -7.12 -11.41 -0.12
C ASP A 55 -8.35 -10.47 0.00
N TRP A 56 -8.91 -10.31 1.19
CA TRP A 56 -10.19 -9.61 1.40
C TRP A 56 -10.10 -8.49 2.45
N ASN A 57 -10.81 -7.40 2.16
CA ASN A 57 -10.85 -6.19 2.96
C ASN A 57 -12.31 -5.87 3.31
N CYS A 58 -12.61 -5.64 4.59
CA CYS A 58 -13.96 -5.30 5.00
C CYS A 58 -14.38 -3.91 4.55
N ASN A 59 -15.69 -3.69 4.45
CA ASN A 59 -16.31 -2.46 3.95
C ASN A 59 -15.74 -1.21 4.64
N THR A 60 -15.60 -1.23 5.97
CA THR A 60 -14.98 -0.13 6.75
C THR A 60 -13.55 0.18 6.31
N CYS A 61 -12.70 -0.83 6.17
CA CYS A 61 -11.32 -0.65 5.70
C CYS A 61 -11.19 -0.33 4.21
N THR A 62 -12.28 -0.38 3.45
CA THR A 62 -12.36 0.19 2.09
C THR A 62 -12.91 1.62 2.06
N TYR A 63 -13.15 2.23 3.23
CA TYR A 63 -13.65 3.61 3.37
C TYR A 63 -12.84 4.50 4.33
N THR A 64 -11.98 3.97 5.20
CA THR A 64 -11.17 4.76 6.16
C THR A 64 -9.97 5.46 5.51
N ASP A 65 -10.22 6.26 4.47
CA ASP A 65 -9.28 7.18 3.81
C ASP A 65 -9.81 8.64 3.87
N GLU A 66 -10.57 9.03 4.90
CA GLU A 66 -10.81 10.45 5.28
C GLU A 66 -10.99 10.62 6.82
N PRO A 67 -10.52 11.73 7.41
CA PRO A 67 -10.87 12.16 8.76
C PRO A 67 -12.10 13.10 8.78
N THR A 68 -12.89 13.01 9.84
CA THR A 68 -14.17 13.73 9.99
C THR A 68 -14.03 15.26 10.07
N SER A 69 -14.80 16.00 9.26
CA SER A 69 -15.15 17.40 9.55
C SER A 69 -16.51 17.46 10.27
N HIS A 70 -16.62 18.24 11.35
CA HIS A 70 -17.86 18.38 12.10
C HIS A 70 -18.97 19.08 11.29
N PRO A 71 -20.25 18.68 11.47
CA PRO A 71 -21.36 19.56 11.10
C PRO A 71 -21.43 20.73 12.08
N VAL A 72 -21.77 21.91 11.56
CA VAL A 72 -22.36 22.99 12.33
C VAL A 72 -23.75 23.23 11.76
N ASP A 73 -24.76 23.03 12.60
CA ASP A 73 -26.06 23.70 12.47
C ASP A 73 -25.81 25.22 12.70
N ASP A 74 -26.61 26.18 12.22
CA ASP A 74 -28.05 26.34 12.49
C ASP A 74 -28.72 27.24 11.38
N PRO A 75 -29.97 27.79 11.48
CA PRO A 75 -30.91 27.56 10.38
C PRO A 75 -31.47 28.81 9.66
N ALA A 76 -32.56 28.61 8.92
CA ALA A 76 -32.98 29.34 7.73
C ALA A 76 -33.82 30.64 7.94
N THR A 77 -33.51 31.70 7.15
CA THR A 77 -34.42 32.63 6.40
C THR A 77 -35.59 33.39 7.09
N PRO A 78 -36.33 34.32 6.43
CA PRO A 78 -36.07 35.19 5.24
C PRO A 78 -36.39 36.71 5.47
N ALA A 79 -36.21 37.59 4.46
CA ALA A 79 -37.11 38.72 4.10
C ALA A 79 -36.59 39.54 2.87
N MET A 80 -37.43 40.42 2.29
CA MET A 80 -37.13 41.31 1.15
C MET A 80 -37.86 42.66 1.25
N GLU A 81 -37.16 43.79 1.06
CA GLU A 81 -37.66 45.09 0.54
C GLU A 81 -36.44 46.04 0.37
N HIS A 82 -36.12 46.65 -0.79
CA HIS A 82 -36.78 47.61 -1.70
C HIS A 82 -36.37 49.10 -1.47
N GLU A 83 -36.31 49.84 -2.58
CA GLU A 83 -35.70 51.17 -2.84
C GLU A 83 -36.64 52.37 -2.50
N PRO A 84 -36.38 53.68 -2.81
CA PRO A 84 -35.20 54.41 -3.37
C PRO A 84 -34.92 55.80 -2.68
N HIS A 85 -34.32 56.77 -3.45
CA HIS A 85 -34.24 58.24 -3.26
C HIS A 85 -33.13 58.83 -2.34
N ILE A 86 -32.46 59.97 -2.63
CA ILE A 86 -32.33 60.81 -3.87
C ILE A 86 -31.00 61.64 -3.80
N PRO A 87 -30.44 62.18 -4.92
CA PRO A 87 -29.20 63.01 -4.99
C PRO A 87 -29.56 64.53 -4.97
N PRO A 88 -28.85 65.56 -5.55
CA PRO A 88 -27.56 65.63 -6.31
C PRO A 88 -26.66 66.85 -5.92
N VAL A 89 -25.88 67.40 -6.88
CA VAL A 89 -25.28 68.77 -6.95
C VAL A 89 -24.02 69.01 -6.08
N GLU A 90 -22.90 69.66 -6.47
CA GLU A 90 -22.23 70.19 -7.70
C GLU A 90 -20.74 70.52 -7.31
N GLN A 91 -19.73 70.99 -8.08
CA GLN A 91 -19.47 71.39 -9.49
C GLN A 91 -17.93 71.22 -9.74
N GLU A 92 -17.42 70.60 -10.82
CA GLU A 92 -16.85 71.20 -12.07
C GLU A 92 -15.33 71.51 -12.16
N SER A 93 -14.86 71.87 -13.37
CA SER A 93 -13.50 72.18 -13.86
C SER A 93 -12.53 71.00 -14.08
N SER A 94 -11.83 70.85 -15.21
CA SER A 94 -11.96 71.49 -16.55
C SER A 94 -11.49 70.51 -17.66
N ILE A 95 -11.86 70.81 -18.91
CA ILE A 95 -11.47 70.07 -20.13
C ILE A 95 -10.36 70.87 -20.85
N ASP A 96 -9.38 70.20 -21.49
CA ASP A 96 -8.94 70.46 -22.88
C ASP A 96 -7.68 69.65 -23.27
N ASP A 97 -7.73 69.10 -24.49
CA ASP A 97 -6.76 68.25 -25.21
C ASP A 97 -6.91 68.60 -26.71
N PRO A 98 -5.96 68.32 -27.63
CA PRO A 98 -4.50 68.34 -27.53
C PRO A 98 -3.91 69.22 -28.68
N PRO A 99 -3.10 68.72 -29.64
CA PRO A 99 -1.64 68.47 -29.59
C PRO A 99 -0.80 69.47 -30.44
N ASP A 100 0.52 69.45 -30.29
CA ASP A 100 1.43 69.26 -31.44
C ASP A 100 2.84 68.80 -31.02
N LEU A 101 3.64 68.31 -31.97
CA LEU A 101 5.04 67.88 -31.83
C LEU A 101 5.98 68.85 -32.59
N PRO A 102 7.24 69.00 -32.14
CA PRO A 102 8.27 68.34 -32.96
C PRO A 102 9.42 67.66 -32.18
N MET A 103 9.98 66.70 -32.89
CA MET A 103 11.09 65.79 -32.61
C MET A 103 12.48 66.44 -32.74
N GLU A 104 13.40 66.11 -31.83
CA GLU A 104 14.87 66.00 -32.00
C GLU A 104 15.35 65.04 -30.88
N LEU A 105 16.02 63.90 -31.13
CA LEU A 105 17.43 63.69 -31.55
C LEU A 105 18.42 64.27 -30.52
N GLU A 106 19.32 63.53 -29.86
CA GLU A 106 19.52 62.08 -29.60
C GLU A 106 20.23 61.96 -28.24
N GLU A 107 20.26 60.78 -27.59
CA GLU A 107 21.54 60.20 -27.09
C GLU A 107 21.39 58.74 -26.64
N SER A 108 22.47 57.97 -26.80
CA SER A 108 22.52 56.52 -26.60
C SER A 108 22.92 56.14 -25.17
N LEU A 109 22.12 55.30 -24.50
CA LEU A 109 22.56 54.50 -23.34
C LEU A 109 22.06 53.06 -23.45
N ASP A 110 22.92 52.13 -23.02
CA ASP A 110 22.95 50.72 -23.40
C ASP A 110 21.68 49.90 -23.08
N ASP A 111 21.39 48.93 -23.97
CA ASP A 111 20.36 47.91 -23.80
C ASP A 111 20.65 47.05 -22.54
N PRO A 112 19.81 47.11 -21.49
CA PRO A 112 19.92 46.22 -20.33
C PRO A 112 19.42 44.84 -20.73
N ALA A 113 20.30 44.10 -21.42
CA ALA A 113 20.06 42.83 -22.09
C ALA A 113 19.01 41.98 -21.36
N ILE A 114 17.96 41.59 -22.10
CA ILE A 114 16.88 40.72 -21.62
C ILE A 114 17.50 39.63 -20.74
N HIS A 115 17.24 39.71 -19.43
CA HIS A 115 17.76 38.74 -18.49
C HIS A 115 17.11 37.42 -18.86
N ASN A 116 17.86 36.58 -19.58
CA ASN A 116 17.47 35.20 -19.87
C ASN A 116 17.13 34.60 -18.52
N ASN A 117 15.83 34.41 -18.27
CA ASN A 117 15.36 33.74 -17.09
C ASN A 117 15.73 32.28 -17.28
N GLU A 118 16.98 31.97 -16.93
CA GLU A 118 17.62 30.66 -16.99
C GLU A 118 16.63 29.67 -16.39
N LEU A 119 15.94 28.93 -17.27
CA LEU A 119 14.82 28.07 -16.90
C LEU A 119 15.38 26.96 -16.02
N GLN A 120 15.37 27.22 -14.71
CA GLN A 120 15.93 26.36 -13.69
C GLN A 120 15.39 24.96 -13.95
N PRO A 121 16.26 23.94 -14.14
CA PRO A 121 15.86 22.70 -14.77
C PRO A 121 14.67 22.10 -14.02
N GLU A 122 13.52 21.99 -14.72
CA GLU A 122 12.29 21.44 -14.14
C GLU A 122 12.64 20.13 -13.45
N SER A 123 12.43 20.07 -12.13
CA SER A 123 13.10 19.10 -11.25
C SER A 123 12.81 17.66 -11.68
N GLU A 124 13.76 17.08 -12.42
CA GLU A 124 13.46 15.95 -13.32
C GLU A 124 12.89 14.78 -12.52
N ILE A 125 11.64 14.42 -12.83
CA ILE A 125 10.86 13.48 -12.02
C ILE A 125 11.44 12.08 -12.19
N THR A 126 12.38 11.70 -11.32
CA THR A 126 12.92 10.34 -11.31
C THR A 126 11.84 9.34 -10.89
N PHE A 127 11.87 8.14 -11.46
CA PHE A 127 10.93 7.07 -11.14
C PHE A 127 11.67 5.82 -10.66
N GLN A 128 11.17 5.18 -9.61
CA GLN A 128 11.71 3.94 -9.05
C GLN A 128 10.71 2.79 -9.18
N LEU A 129 11.11 1.73 -9.89
CA LEU A 129 10.30 0.53 -10.09
C LEU A 129 10.70 -0.55 -9.07
N PHE A 130 9.74 -0.93 -8.23
CA PHE A 130 9.89 -2.00 -7.24
C PHE A 130 9.14 -3.24 -7.72
N GLU A 131 9.86 -4.20 -8.30
CA GLU A 131 9.34 -5.53 -8.61
C GLU A 131 8.72 -6.17 -7.36
N LYS A 132 7.53 -6.75 -7.51
CA LYS A 132 6.75 -7.34 -6.39
C LYS A 132 6.48 -6.38 -5.20
N GLY A 133 6.70 -5.07 -5.36
CA GLY A 133 6.66 -4.05 -4.29
C GLY A 133 5.29 -3.76 -3.67
N THR A 134 4.20 -4.34 -4.16
CA THR A 134 2.90 -4.30 -3.48
C THR A 134 2.79 -5.39 -2.40
N GLN A 135 1.86 -5.21 -1.45
CA GLN A 135 1.54 -6.25 -0.46
C GLN A 135 1.24 -7.60 -1.12
N ARG A 136 0.47 -7.60 -2.22
CA ARG A 136 0.08 -8.77 -3.02
C ARG A 136 1.12 -9.22 -4.06
N GLY A 137 2.38 -8.77 -3.97
CA GLY A 137 3.48 -9.28 -4.80
C GLY A 137 3.45 -8.88 -6.29
N ARG A 138 2.61 -7.92 -6.68
CA ARG A 138 2.69 -7.21 -7.97
C ARG A 138 3.66 -6.03 -7.87
N ASP A 139 4.14 -5.55 -9.00
CA ASP A 139 5.06 -4.41 -9.10
C ASP A 139 4.41 -3.09 -8.61
N LYS A 140 5.21 -2.24 -7.98
CA LYS A 140 4.84 -0.88 -7.55
C LYS A 140 5.83 0.12 -8.18
N LEU A 141 5.33 1.19 -8.77
CA LEU A 141 6.14 2.30 -9.27
C LEU A 141 5.99 3.49 -8.31
N LEU A 142 7.07 4.22 -8.06
CA LEU A 142 7.06 5.47 -7.29
C LEU A 142 7.77 6.57 -8.08
N ASP A 143 7.47 7.83 -7.76
CA ASP A 143 8.22 9.00 -8.22
C ASP A 143 8.97 9.72 -7.09
N SER A 144 9.91 10.60 -7.45
CA SER A 144 10.68 11.42 -6.50
C SER A 144 9.83 12.32 -5.60
N HIS A 145 8.58 12.55 -5.97
CA HIS A 145 7.65 13.40 -5.25
C HIS A 145 6.81 12.62 -4.21
N GLY A 146 7.04 11.30 -4.06
CA GLY A 146 6.35 10.46 -3.08
C GLY A 146 4.98 9.96 -3.52
N TYR A 147 4.62 10.10 -4.80
CA TYR A 147 3.43 9.48 -5.35
C TYR A 147 3.69 8.04 -5.77
N THR A 148 2.65 7.20 -5.72
CA THR A 148 2.79 5.77 -6.04
C THR A 148 1.74 5.30 -7.03
N TYR A 149 2.15 4.36 -7.88
CA TYR A 149 1.39 3.92 -9.03
C TYR A 149 1.35 2.39 -9.11
N ASN A 150 0.19 1.85 -9.50
CA ASN A 150 0.01 0.43 -9.81
C ASN A 150 -0.10 0.19 -11.33
N LYS A 151 0.30 -1.01 -11.77
CA LYS A 151 0.24 -1.42 -13.17
C LYS A 151 -1.22 -1.55 -13.62
N LYS A 152 -1.70 -0.59 -14.44
CA LYS A 152 -3.06 -0.56 -15.00
C LYS A 152 -3.23 -1.56 -16.14
N MET A 153 -2.25 -1.57 -17.06
CA MET A 153 -2.23 -2.41 -18.26
C MET A 153 -0.80 -2.46 -18.79
N GLN A 154 -0.39 -3.62 -19.30
CA GLN A 154 0.87 -3.78 -20.05
C GLN A 154 0.52 -4.23 -21.47
N ARG A 155 1.10 -3.56 -22.45
CA ARG A 155 1.14 -3.94 -23.87
C ARG A 155 2.61 -4.22 -24.23
N SER A 156 2.86 -4.90 -25.35
CA SER A 156 4.19 -5.35 -25.81
C SER A 156 5.36 -4.45 -25.39
N ASN A 157 5.35 -3.18 -25.82
CA ASN A 157 6.44 -2.22 -25.55
C ASN A 157 5.99 -1.04 -24.66
N VAL A 158 4.82 -1.11 -24.01
CA VAL A 158 4.20 0.02 -23.29
C VAL A 158 3.51 -0.44 -22.01
N THR A 159 3.99 0.02 -20.85
CA THR A 159 3.32 -0.21 -19.56
C THR A 159 2.65 1.07 -19.08
N TYR A 160 1.37 0.98 -18.71
CA TYR A 160 0.60 2.08 -18.15
C TYR A 160 0.48 1.90 -16.63
N TRP A 161 0.95 2.89 -15.89
CA TRP A 161 0.94 2.93 -14.43
C TRP A 161 -0.02 4.03 -13.98
N GLN A 162 -1.04 3.70 -13.19
CA GLN A 162 -2.05 4.65 -12.68
C GLN A 162 -1.81 4.93 -11.20
N CYS A 163 -2.13 6.13 -10.72
CA CYS A 163 -2.02 6.44 -9.30
C CYS A 163 -2.82 5.44 -8.42
N THR A 164 -2.29 5.11 -7.24
CA THR A 164 -2.94 4.21 -6.28
C THR A 164 -4.17 4.81 -5.60
N VAL A 165 -4.25 6.14 -5.47
CA VAL A 165 -5.37 6.83 -4.82
C VAL A 165 -6.59 6.84 -5.75
N ARG A 166 -7.55 5.95 -5.49
CA ARG A 166 -8.72 5.72 -6.35
C ARG A 166 -10.04 5.65 -5.55
N PRO A 167 -10.39 6.66 -4.74
CA PRO A 167 -11.69 6.73 -4.06
C PRO A 167 -12.87 6.66 -5.06
N LYS A 168 -14.03 6.17 -4.59
CA LYS A 168 -15.24 5.99 -5.43
C LYS A 168 -15.76 7.31 -6.02
N ARG A 169 -15.55 8.41 -5.32
CA ARG A 169 -15.80 9.79 -5.78
C ARG A 169 -14.43 10.45 -5.99
N ASN A 170 -14.29 11.22 -7.07
CA ASN A 170 -13.05 11.92 -7.47
C ASN A 170 -11.75 11.06 -7.44
N PRO A 171 -11.69 9.90 -8.11
CA PRO A 171 -10.45 9.10 -8.19
C PRO A 171 -9.34 9.83 -8.94
N CYS A 172 -8.08 9.73 -8.47
CA CYS A 172 -6.95 10.36 -9.13
C CYS A 172 -6.78 9.87 -10.58
N LYS A 173 -6.49 10.80 -11.49
CA LYS A 173 -6.36 10.58 -12.94
C LYS A 173 -4.91 10.63 -13.45
N ALA A 174 -3.94 10.85 -12.56
CA ALA A 174 -2.52 10.82 -12.90
C ALA A 174 -2.09 9.42 -13.37
N LEU A 175 -1.28 9.40 -14.43
CA LEU A 175 -0.88 8.23 -15.20
C LEU A 175 0.56 8.40 -15.67
N VAL A 176 1.42 7.41 -15.43
CA VAL A 176 2.77 7.35 -15.98
C VAL A 176 2.80 6.28 -17.06
N THR A 177 3.32 6.64 -18.23
CA THR A 177 3.52 5.72 -19.37
C THR A 177 4.99 5.37 -19.45
N GLN A 178 5.30 4.07 -19.35
CA GLN A 178 6.66 3.55 -19.50
C GLN A 178 6.83 3.01 -20.93
N ARG A 179 7.89 3.44 -21.62
CA ARG A 179 8.28 2.98 -22.96
C ARG A 179 9.80 2.92 -23.06
N ASN A 180 10.35 1.79 -23.52
CA ASN A 180 11.80 1.61 -23.74
C ASN A 180 12.66 2.08 -22.54
N GLY A 181 12.26 1.70 -21.32
CA GLY A 181 12.91 2.11 -20.07
C GLY A 181 12.57 3.53 -19.58
N LYS A 182 12.18 4.45 -20.46
CA LYS A 182 11.78 5.83 -20.08
C LYS A 182 10.37 5.87 -19.50
N PHE A 183 10.14 6.78 -18.55
CA PHE A 183 8.85 7.02 -17.90
C PHE A 183 8.38 8.45 -18.23
N VAL A 184 7.11 8.61 -18.60
CA VAL A 184 6.51 9.92 -18.91
C VAL A 184 5.18 10.05 -18.18
N LYS A 185 5.05 11.03 -17.29
CA LYS A 185 3.80 11.39 -16.60
C LYS A 185 2.86 12.10 -17.59
N ASN A 186 1.55 11.89 -17.48
CA ASN A 186 0.57 12.68 -18.21
C ASN A 186 0.46 14.10 -17.63
N ASN A 187 -0.06 15.06 -18.42
CA ASN A 187 -0.33 16.43 -17.96
C ASN A 187 -1.59 16.50 -17.05
N VAL A 188 -1.59 15.70 -15.98
CA VAL A 188 -2.66 15.62 -14.99
C VAL A 188 -2.01 15.63 -13.61
N LEU A 189 -2.27 16.69 -12.86
CA LEU A 189 -1.86 16.81 -11.47
C LEU A 189 -2.59 15.78 -10.59
N HIS A 190 -1.96 15.41 -9.47
CA HIS A 190 -2.62 14.58 -8.46
C HIS A 190 -3.61 15.45 -7.67
N ASN A 191 -4.79 14.91 -7.39
CA ASN A 191 -5.83 15.57 -6.59
C ASN A 191 -5.73 15.23 -5.09
N HIS A 192 -4.52 14.94 -4.61
CA HIS A 192 -4.21 14.53 -3.24
C HIS A 192 -2.73 14.79 -2.93
N SER A 193 -2.40 14.77 -1.63
CA SER A 193 -1.01 14.84 -1.15
C SER A 193 -0.20 13.58 -1.50
N PRO A 194 1.15 13.68 -1.55
CA PRO A 194 2.03 12.53 -1.69
C PRO A 194 2.12 11.70 -0.39
N SER A 195 2.61 10.46 -0.51
CA SER A 195 2.76 9.50 0.58
C SER A 195 4.20 9.54 1.11
N THR A 196 4.49 10.41 2.08
CA THR A 196 5.85 10.58 2.61
C THR A 196 6.43 9.26 3.15
N GLY A 197 7.60 8.86 2.64
CA GLY A 197 8.28 7.60 2.99
C GLY A 197 7.66 6.33 2.37
N SER A 198 6.79 6.44 1.35
CA SER A 198 6.21 5.26 0.68
C SER A 198 7.28 4.39 -0.02
N ASP A 199 8.42 4.96 -0.36
CA ASP A 199 9.61 4.30 -0.90
C ASP A 199 10.30 3.45 0.18
N ILE A 200 10.64 4.03 1.33
CA ILE A 200 11.21 3.34 2.50
C ILE A 200 10.28 2.21 2.94
N ALA A 201 8.97 2.49 3.06
CA ALA A 201 7.96 1.49 3.40
C ALA A 201 7.89 0.33 2.40
N THR A 202 8.07 0.60 1.10
CA THR A 202 8.11 -0.42 0.05
C THR A 202 9.39 -1.26 0.14
N LYS A 203 10.53 -0.59 0.32
CA LYS A 203 11.86 -1.20 0.47
C LYS A 203 11.94 -2.09 1.70
N VAL A 204 11.45 -1.63 2.86
CA VAL A 204 11.32 -2.40 4.10
C VAL A 204 10.41 -3.62 3.88
N THR A 205 9.24 -3.45 3.27
CA THR A 205 8.31 -4.56 3.04
C THR A 205 8.89 -5.66 2.14
N LEU A 206 9.62 -5.27 1.08
CA LEU A 206 10.38 -6.20 0.23
C LEU A 206 11.55 -6.84 1.00
N GLN A 207 12.26 -6.01 1.77
CA GLN A 207 13.33 -6.37 2.71
C GLN A 207 12.92 -7.58 3.59
N VAL A 208 11.83 -7.39 4.33
CA VAL A 208 11.24 -8.37 5.24
C VAL A 208 10.79 -9.63 4.49
N LYS A 209 10.10 -9.51 3.35
CA LYS A 209 9.70 -10.68 2.53
C LYS A 209 10.91 -11.52 2.08
N LYS A 210 11.98 -10.85 1.64
CA LYS A 210 13.20 -11.51 1.15
C LYS A 210 13.94 -12.25 2.27
N LEU A 211 14.20 -11.59 3.40
CA LEU A 211 14.88 -12.24 4.53
C LEU A 211 14.03 -13.38 5.13
N ALA A 212 12.72 -13.18 5.26
CA ALA A 212 11.81 -14.21 5.75
C ALA A 212 11.74 -15.45 4.84
N ALA A 213 12.02 -15.30 3.54
CA ALA A 213 12.12 -16.41 2.59
C ALA A 213 13.50 -17.12 2.60
N GLN A 214 14.56 -16.43 3.06
CA GLN A 214 15.91 -16.98 3.15
C GLN A 214 16.14 -17.80 4.42
N ASP A 215 15.57 -17.35 5.55
CA ASP A 215 15.58 -18.07 6.82
C ASP A 215 14.13 -18.28 7.26
N LEU A 216 13.68 -19.54 7.34
CA LEU A 216 12.33 -19.90 7.74
C LEU A 216 12.17 -20.02 9.28
N PHE A 217 13.26 -20.14 10.02
CA PHE A 217 13.29 -20.53 11.43
C PHE A 217 13.60 -19.38 12.39
N LYS A 218 14.47 -18.42 12.02
CA LYS A 218 14.74 -17.21 12.81
C LYS A 218 13.45 -16.45 13.14
N PRO A 219 13.23 -15.95 14.37
CA PRO A 219 11.99 -15.23 14.73
C PRO A 219 11.61 -14.12 13.75
N THR A 220 10.31 -13.99 13.46
CA THR A 220 9.80 -12.97 12.52
C THR A 220 9.95 -11.55 13.06
N SER A 221 9.91 -11.35 14.38
CA SER A 221 10.26 -10.08 15.03
C SER A 221 11.70 -9.68 14.72
N ALA A 222 12.68 -10.50 15.09
CA ALA A 222 14.10 -10.24 14.80
C ALA A 222 14.39 -10.03 13.31
N THR A 223 13.61 -10.65 12.41
CA THR A 223 13.71 -10.45 10.96
C THR A 223 13.18 -9.07 10.51
N VAL A 224 12.23 -8.49 11.25
CA VAL A 224 11.74 -7.12 11.05
C VAL A 224 12.69 -6.11 11.68
N ASP A 225 13.13 -6.36 12.92
CA ASP A 225 13.99 -5.46 13.68
C ASP A 225 15.30 -5.20 12.90
N ASP A 226 15.96 -6.25 12.38
CA ASP A 226 17.13 -6.15 11.50
C ASP A 226 16.89 -5.26 10.25
N VAL A 227 15.69 -5.31 9.66
CA VAL A 227 15.37 -4.53 8.44
C VAL A 227 15.06 -3.09 8.80
N LEU A 228 14.37 -2.84 9.92
CA LEU A 228 14.11 -1.48 10.40
C LEU A 228 15.41 -0.77 10.79
N LEU A 229 16.29 -1.43 11.55
CA LEU A 229 17.62 -0.89 11.90
C LEU A 229 18.50 -0.60 10.68
N LYS A 230 18.35 -1.36 9.59
CA LYS A 230 19.15 -1.20 8.37
C LYS A 230 18.60 -0.15 7.40
N GLU A 231 17.29 -0.08 7.24
CA GLU A 231 16.65 0.67 6.15
C GLU A 231 16.01 2.00 6.59
N MET A 232 15.94 2.29 7.89
CA MET A 232 15.48 3.58 8.42
C MET A 232 16.64 4.57 8.63
N GLY A 233 16.42 5.82 8.23
CA GLY A 233 17.17 6.98 8.71
C GLY A 233 16.37 7.79 9.73
N ASN A 234 16.93 8.89 10.22
CA ASN A 234 16.33 9.73 11.27
C ASN A 234 15.07 10.53 10.85
N ALA A 235 14.59 10.37 9.62
CA ALA A 235 13.47 11.14 9.07
C ALA A 235 12.10 10.47 9.38
N PRO A 236 11.05 11.24 9.74
CA PRO A 236 9.71 10.70 9.93
C PRO A 236 9.15 10.02 8.67
N CYS A 237 8.82 8.74 8.77
CA CYS A 237 8.29 7.92 7.68
C CYS A 237 6.84 7.48 7.96
N PRO A 238 5.83 8.35 7.79
CA PRO A 238 4.45 8.06 8.17
C PRO A 238 3.81 6.92 7.37
N SER A 239 4.33 6.61 6.18
CA SER A 239 3.86 5.47 5.36
C SER A 239 4.39 4.10 5.83
N LEU A 240 5.21 4.03 6.89
CA LEU A 240 5.83 2.80 7.38
C LEU A 240 4.79 1.88 8.07
N PRO A 241 4.67 0.59 7.67
CA PRO A 241 3.81 -0.36 8.38
C PRO A 241 4.36 -0.64 9.79
N LYS A 242 3.46 -0.80 10.77
CA LYS A 242 3.83 -1.16 12.14
C LYS A 242 4.64 -2.47 12.20
N PRO A 243 5.60 -2.64 13.13
CA PRO A 243 6.46 -3.83 13.18
C PRO A 243 5.71 -5.16 13.26
N GLU A 244 4.56 -5.21 13.95
CA GLU A 244 3.76 -6.43 14.08
C GLU A 244 3.06 -6.81 12.77
N HIS A 245 2.78 -5.84 11.90
CA HIS A 245 2.27 -6.09 10.55
C HIS A 245 3.39 -6.64 9.65
N LEU A 246 4.59 -6.07 9.72
CA LEU A 246 5.77 -6.61 9.02
C LEU A 246 6.08 -8.04 9.47
N ALA A 247 5.97 -8.34 10.77
CA ALA A 247 6.21 -9.68 11.31
C ALA A 247 5.15 -10.69 10.84
N ARG A 248 3.89 -10.26 10.65
CA ARG A 248 2.83 -11.05 10.02
C ARG A 248 3.06 -11.26 8.52
N ILE A 249 3.60 -10.27 7.81
CA ILE A 249 4.02 -10.42 6.40
C ILE A 249 5.14 -11.45 6.28
N ALA A 250 6.16 -11.40 7.14
CA ALA A 250 7.22 -12.42 7.22
C ALA A 250 6.65 -13.81 7.49
N TYR A 251 5.72 -13.93 8.44
CA TYR A 251 5.08 -15.21 8.79
C TYR A 251 4.28 -15.80 7.61
N ARG A 252 3.41 -15.00 6.97
CA ARG A 252 2.64 -15.42 5.78
C ARG A 252 3.58 -15.82 4.63
N GLN A 253 4.64 -15.04 4.37
CA GLN A 253 5.62 -15.35 3.34
C GLN A 253 6.31 -16.69 3.57
N ARG A 254 6.58 -17.06 4.83
CA ARG A 254 7.11 -18.38 5.20
C ARG A 254 6.10 -19.49 5.07
N GLN A 255 4.84 -19.29 5.46
CA GLN A 255 3.80 -20.32 5.31
C GLN A 255 3.66 -20.77 3.85
N ILE A 256 3.72 -19.84 2.90
CA ILE A 256 3.66 -20.11 1.45
C ILE A 256 4.88 -20.92 0.96
N LEU A 257 6.01 -20.88 1.69
CA LEU A 257 7.26 -21.56 1.34
C LEU A 257 7.52 -22.84 2.14
N ARG A 258 6.66 -23.20 3.10
CA ARG A 258 6.75 -24.49 3.80
C ARG A 258 6.36 -25.62 2.83
N PRO A 259 7.10 -26.74 2.81
CA PRO A 259 6.63 -27.95 2.13
C PRO A 259 5.23 -28.34 2.60
N THR A 260 4.39 -28.82 1.68
CA THR A 260 3.06 -29.35 2.05
C THR A 260 3.23 -30.56 2.96
N GLU A 261 2.45 -30.62 4.03
CA GLU A 261 2.49 -31.71 5.00
C GLU A 261 2.30 -33.08 4.31
N PRO A 262 3.18 -34.08 4.58
CA PRO A 262 3.19 -35.32 3.82
C PRO A 262 1.94 -36.17 4.11
N LYS A 263 0.98 -36.11 3.18
CA LYS A 263 -0.34 -36.78 3.25
C LYS A 263 -0.30 -38.30 3.41
N ASN A 264 0.88 -38.93 3.31
CA ASN A 264 1.07 -40.34 3.57
C ASN A 264 2.49 -40.59 4.09
N LEU A 265 2.60 -41.12 5.32
CA LEU A 265 3.86 -41.45 5.96
C LEU A 265 4.37 -42.80 5.44
N LYS A 266 5.02 -42.78 4.27
CA LYS A 266 5.76 -43.93 3.75
C LYS A 266 7.08 -44.10 4.53
N PHE A 267 6.99 -44.72 5.70
CA PHE A 267 8.15 -45.20 6.43
C PHE A 267 8.66 -46.51 5.80
N GLU A 268 9.91 -46.53 5.36
CA GLU A 268 10.62 -47.79 5.09
C GLU A 268 11.19 -48.31 6.42
N LEU A 269 10.58 -49.37 6.96
CA LEU A 269 11.09 -50.05 8.15
C LEU A 269 12.32 -50.88 7.77
N PHE A 270 13.50 -50.28 7.93
CA PHE A 270 14.77 -51.00 7.85
C PHE A 270 14.95 -51.86 9.11
N GLU A 271 14.52 -53.12 9.04
CA GLU A 271 14.91 -54.15 10.00
C GLU A 271 16.41 -54.42 9.89
N LEU A 272 17.20 -53.66 10.67
CA LEU A 272 18.60 -53.97 10.91
C LEU A 272 18.68 -55.22 11.80
N PHE A 273 18.71 -56.39 11.15
CA PHE A 273 19.00 -57.67 11.79
C PHE A 273 20.38 -57.62 12.47
N PHE A 274 20.39 -57.27 13.76
CA PHE A 274 21.54 -57.53 14.62
C PHE A 274 21.76 -59.05 14.67
N ASN A 275 22.80 -59.52 13.99
CA ASN A 275 23.11 -60.94 13.84
C ASN A 275 23.14 -61.63 15.21
N LYS A 276 22.15 -62.49 15.47
CA LYS A 276 21.87 -63.12 16.77
C LYS A 276 22.79 -64.31 17.04
N SER A 277 24.09 -64.09 16.90
CA SER A 277 25.17 -65.02 17.20
C SER A 277 26.14 -64.38 18.19
N ARG A 278 26.31 -65.02 19.36
CA ARG A 278 27.23 -64.62 20.45
C ARG A 278 26.77 -63.51 21.40
N ILE A 279 25.56 -63.65 21.96
CA ILE A 279 25.35 -63.37 23.40
C ILE A 279 24.59 -64.55 24.00
N ASP A 280 25.34 -65.53 24.51
CA ASP A 280 24.79 -66.55 25.40
C ASP A 280 24.66 -65.98 26.81
N SER A 281 23.58 -66.34 27.51
CA SER A 281 23.31 -66.01 28.92
C SER A 281 23.45 -64.53 29.32
N LEU A 282 22.35 -63.78 29.26
CA LEU A 282 21.82 -63.04 30.42
C LEU A 282 20.40 -62.54 30.14
N SER A 283 19.52 -62.62 31.15
CA SER A 283 18.13 -62.18 31.06
C SER A 283 18.00 -60.67 31.26
N VAL A 284 17.79 -59.92 30.17
CA VAL A 284 17.44 -58.50 30.20
C VAL A 284 16.26 -58.28 29.25
N SER A 285 15.31 -57.43 29.65
CA SER A 285 14.06 -57.16 28.92
C SER A 285 14.29 -56.52 27.56
N GLU A 286 13.44 -56.87 26.58
CA GLU A 286 13.45 -56.26 25.25
C GLU A 286 13.18 -54.75 25.35
N SER A 287 14.21 -53.93 25.08
CA SER A 287 14.09 -52.48 24.96
C SER A 287 14.31 -52.09 23.51
N TYR A 288 13.21 -51.90 22.78
CA TYR A 288 13.24 -51.46 21.39
C TYR A 288 13.59 -49.96 21.32
N MET A 289 14.88 -49.64 21.16
CA MET A 289 15.31 -48.27 20.85
C MET A 289 15.02 -47.92 19.39
N TYR A 290 13.85 -47.32 19.15
CA TYR A 290 13.51 -46.71 17.86
C TYR A 290 14.29 -45.42 17.64
N VAL A 291 15.31 -45.46 16.78
CA VAL A 291 16.07 -44.27 16.36
C VAL A 291 15.46 -43.70 15.08
N ALA A 292 14.70 -42.61 15.20
CA ALA A 292 14.15 -41.89 14.04
C ALA A 292 15.26 -41.06 13.36
N VAL A 293 15.62 -41.43 12.13
CA VAL A 293 16.56 -40.66 11.29
C VAL A 293 15.77 -39.83 10.29
N PHE A 294 15.89 -38.51 10.39
CA PHE A 294 15.32 -37.57 9.41
C PHE A 294 16.22 -37.47 8.18
N LYS A 295 15.60 -37.34 7.00
CA LYS A 295 16.20 -36.99 5.71
C LYS A 295 15.42 -35.84 5.09
#